data_AF-A0A954W338-F1
#
_entry.id   AF-A0A954W338-F1
#
_cell.length_a   1.000
_cell.length_b   1.000
_cell.length_c   1.000
_cell.angle_alpha   90.00
_cell.angle_beta   90.00
_cell.angle_gamma   90.00
#
_symmetry.space_group_name_H-M   'P 1'
#
loop_
_entity.id
_entity.type
_entity.pdbx_description
1 polymer ?
#
loop_
_entity_poly.entity_id
_entity_poly.type
_entity_poly.pdbx_seq_one_letter_code
_entity_poly.pdbx_strand_id
1 'polypeptide(L)'
;MNTIRTETLWILVLCCGVLVSGNRSFAQPSPVMIGSPTRYMIDVQRYRFDWPNVQNTAFYPIPQDRVDRAAYMKSINAMQPERIAENPNRGMDGPRAFMPVLAKFVETSEPKWADACRKMLDAFHIEMQQQVAQHKWFWQFEHPAALIPLYRKYLMEGGQLDQDDQRFRDMWLYYCRNLHVWDSEPTEWRGGCHRSMPEAYAKGLAAQWYPGIPEVEQWQHYSQLVFHDFWKTKDVPQNDTGYMMGPLIILICGGDQWTGNDQVYQHPEIKRLWDRLAVEVGPDGLINPYGPNGGWNSTADYRVAMLERLAAKTKNGEYRFAAHKLFNYLRYQSPTLDSHSYQMDEGSGWLIALAYLFADDSVTPVKPTDQSLWTKRTEAIRIPHTDKTLTERLLGNADARENFGHICCSWYMTGKQWPDKLILRSGWNAGDLFALVELHPTSFPANPGGIMGLNRWAAPFTQIVTSKGASVENRLMIEDVNQQAKRQLHPDKLRI
;
A
#
# COMPACT_ATOMS: atom_id res chain seq x y z
N MET A 1 -48.73 -34.14 -18.15
CA MET A 1 -49.81 -33.33 -18.74
C MET A 1 -50.34 -32.41 -17.66
N ASN A 2 -50.31 -31.10 -17.95
CA ASN A 2 -51.08 -30.01 -17.35
C ASN A 2 -50.83 -29.64 -15.88
N THR A 3 -50.63 -28.38 -15.47
CA THR A 3 -50.18 -27.13 -16.09
C THR A 3 -49.89 -26.15 -14.95
N ILE A 4 -48.82 -25.39 -15.10
CA ILE A 4 -48.48 -24.04 -14.59
C ILE A 4 -49.51 -23.35 -13.65
N ARG A 5 -49.03 -22.90 -12.48
CA ARG A 5 -49.46 -21.64 -11.85
C ARG A 5 -48.23 -20.82 -11.46
N THR A 6 -47.97 -19.81 -12.29
CA THR A 6 -47.14 -18.63 -12.02
C THR A 6 -47.78 -17.80 -10.90
N GLU A 7 -47.08 -17.62 -9.78
CA GLU A 7 -47.35 -16.51 -8.88
C GLU A 7 -46.38 -15.38 -9.16
N THR A 8 -46.91 -14.38 -9.86
CA THR A 8 -46.30 -13.10 -10.15
C THR A 8 -46.25 -12.28 -8.86
N LEU A 9 -45.03 -11.99 -8.39
CA LEU A 9 -44.80 -11.03 -7.31
C LEU A 9 -45.11 -9.63 -7.83
N TRP A 10 -46.18 -9.03 -7.32
CA TRP A 10 -46.54 -7.63 -7.58
C TRP A 10 -45.56 -6.69 -6.86
N ILE A 11 -44.70 -6.02 -7.63
CA ILE A 11 -43.96 -4.85 -7.14
C ILE A 11 -44.93 -3.67 -7.16
N LEU A 12 -45.31 -3.20 -5.97
CA LEU A 12 -46.12 -1.99 -5.80
C LEU A 12 -45.23 -0.77 -6.09
N VAL A 13 -45.38 -0.19 -7.29
CA VAL A 13 -44.82 1.12 -7.63
C VAL A 13 -45.71 2.18 -7.00
N LEU A 14 -45.27 2.76 -5.89
CA LEU A 14 -45.89 3.94 -5.28
C LEU A 14 -45.46 5.19 -6.06
N CYS A 15 -46.17 5.47 -7.16
CA CYS A 15 -46.21 6.79 -7.75
C CYS A 15 -47.14 7.69 -6.91
N CYS A 16 -46.57 8.50 -6.03
CA CYS A 16 -47.27 9.68 -5.51
C CYS A 16 -46.67 10.93 -6.17
N GLY A 17 -47.29 11.35 -7.27
CA GLY A 17 -47.22 12.74 -7.70
C GLY A 17 -47.96 13.59 -6.67
N VAL A 18 -47.25 14.53 -6.05
CA VAL A 18 -47.87 15.61 -5.28
C VAL A 18 -47.44 16.91 -5.94
N LEU A 19 -48.33 17.46 -6.75
CA LEU A 19 -48.34 18.88 -7.10
C LEU A 19 -48.61 19.68 -5.82
N VAL A 20 -47.58 20.29 -5.25
CA VAL A 20 -47.74 21.38 -4.28
C VAL A 20 -46.91 22.57 -4.77
N SER A 21 -47.63 23.50 -5.40
CA SER A 21 -47.25 24.90 -5.46
C SER A 21 -47.20 25.45 -4.03
N GLY A 22 -46.02 25.87 -3.57
CA GLY A 22 -45.90 26.57 -2.29
C GLY A 22 -44.47 26.62 -1.78
N ASN A 23 -43.81 27.77 -1.94
CA ASN A 23 -42.55 28.12 -1.30
C ASN A 23 -42.65 27.94 0.23
N ARG A 24 -42.16 26.82 0.77
CA ARG A 24 -41.73 26.70 2.17
C ARG A 24 -40.47 25.85 2.21
N SER A 25 -39.34 26.47 2.54
CA SER A 25 -38.09 25.79 2.82
C SER A 25 -38.23 24.97 4.10
N PHE A 26 -38.51 23.68 3.96
CA PHE A 26 -38.19 22.73 5.01
C PHE A 26 -36.67 22.55 4.99
N ALA A 27 -35.97 23.18 5.94
CA ALA A 27 -34.59 22.84 6.23
C ALA A 27 -34.56 21.36 6.62
N GLN A 28 -34.14 20.49 5.70
CA GLN A 28 -33.84 19.11 6.06
C GLN A 28 -32.67 19.14 7.06
N PRO A 29 -32.75 18.39 8.17
CA PRO A 29 -31.58 18.23 9.02
C PRO A 29 -30.43 17.69 8.17
N SER A 30 -29.24 18.27 8.34
CA SER A 30 -28.05 17.76 7.67
C SER A 30 -27.96 16.25 7.91
N PRO A 31 -27.79 15.43 6.86
CA PRO A 31 -27.70 13.99 7.02
C PRO A 31 -26.58 13.68 8.02
N VAL A 32 -26.91 12.95 9.07
CA VAL A 32 -25.95 12.47 10.05
C VAL A 32 -25.24 11.28 9.44
N MET A 33 -23.93 11.39 9.22
CA MET A 33 -23.09 10.29 8.74
C MET A 33 -23.01 9.22 9.84
N ILE A 34 -23.50 8.02 9.56
CA ILE A 34 -23.42 6.85 10.45
C ILE A 34 -22.49 5.82 9.78
N GLY A 35 -21.28 5.61 10.30
CA GLY A 35 -20.30 4.62 9.81
C GLY A 35 -18.86 5.14 9.72
N SER A 36 -17.88 4.24 9.53
CA SER A 36 -16.46 4.62 9.31
C SER A 36 -16.34 5.57 8.12
N PRO A 37 -15.34 6.47 8.10
CA PRO A 37 -15.33 7.56 7.14
C PRO A 37 -15.19 7.01 5.73
N THR A 38 -16.23 7.22 4.93
CA THR A 38 -16.24 7.09 3.48
C THR A 38 -15.46 8.24 2.84
N ARG A 39 -14.32 8.63 3.46
CA ARG A 39 -13.63 9.93 3.33
C ARG A 39 -13.32 10.32 1.89
N TYR A 40 -13.35 9.33 0.99
CA TYR A 40 -13.08 9.48 -0.42
C TYR A 40 -14.04 8.70 -1.34
N MET A 41 -15.19 8.25 -0.82
CA MET A 41 -16.20 7.60 -1.66
C MET A 41 -16.83 8.60 -2.58
N ILE A 42 -17.20 8.07 -3.73
CA ILE A 42 -17.75 8.86 -4.81
C ILE A 42 -19.27 8.76 -4.81
N ASP A 43 -19.95 9.88 -5.05
CA ASP A 43 -21.41 9.92 -5.05
C ASP A 43 -21.99 9.04 -6.18
N VAL A 44 -22.68 7.97 -5.77
CA VAL A 44 -23.43 7.05 -6.66
C VAL A 44 -24.62 7.72 -7.35
N GLN A 45 -25.11 8.86 -6.85
CA GLN A 45 -26.31 9.51 -7.37
C GLN A 45 -26.11 10.17 -8.74
N ARG A 46 -24.87 10.39 -9.17
CA ARG A 46 -24.55 10.92 -10.51
C ARG A 46 -24.97 10.01 -11.67
N TYR A 47 -25.25 8.73 -11.39
CA TYR A 47 -25.74 7.76 -12.37
C TYR A 47 -27.27 7.75 -12.53
N ARG A 48 -28.00 8.58 -11.76
CA ARG A 48 -29.47 8.47 -11.66
C ARG A 48 -30.25 9.10 -12.80
N PHE A 49 -29.65 9.91 -13.68
CA PHE A 49 -30.42 10.76 -14.58
C PHE A 49 -29.97 10.83 -16.06
N ASP A 50 -28.98 10.04 -16.49
CA ASP A 50 -28.49 10.06 -17.88
C ASP A 50 -28.04 8.69 -18.42
N TRP A 51 -27.90 8.58 -19.74
CA TRP A 51 -27.29 7.44 -20.43
C TRP A 51 -25.77 7.40 -20.19
N PRO A 52 -25.15 6.21 -20.09
CA PRO A 52 -23.70 6.12 -19.92
C PRO A 52 -22.92 6.78 -21.05
N ASN A 53 -22.12 7.80 -20.71
CA ASN A 53 -21.26 8.49 -21.65
C ASN A 53 -19.90 8.80 -21.00
N VAL A 54 -18.87 8.04 -21.38
CA VAL A 54 -17.49 8.20 -20.87
C VAL A 54 -16.83 9.52 -21.28
N GLN A 55 -17.36 10.19 -22.31
CA GLN A 55 -16.88 11.51 -22.74
C GLN A 55 -17.53 12.65 -21.96
N ASN A 56 -18.65 12.38 -21.27
CA ASN A 56 -19.28 13.35 -20.40
C ASN A 56 -18.61 13.30 -19.02
N THR A 57 -17.80 14.30 -18.70
CA THR A 57 -17.10 14.39 -17.40
C THR A 57 -18.07 14.50 -16.21
N ALA A 58 -19.31 14.96 -16.41
CA ALA A 58 -20.34 14.92 -15.37
C ALA A 58 -20.80 13.49 -15.06
N PHE A 59 -20.75 12.58 -16.04
CA PHE A 59 -21.09 11.16 -15.88
C PHE A 59 -19.87 10.34 -15.43
N TYR A 60 -18.75 10.49 -16.13
CA TYR A 60 -17.49 9.77 -15.87
C TYR A 60 -16.33 10.78 -15.68
N PRO A 61 -16.08 11.23 -14.45
CA PRO A 61 -15.11 12.30 -14.17
C PRO A 61 -13.67 11.81 -14.06
N ILE A 62 -13.38 10.51 -14.23
CA ILE A 62 -11.99 10.03 -14.13
C ILE A 62 -11.24 10.34 -15.42
N PRO A 63 -10.15 11.12 -15.36
CA PRO A 63 -9.32 11.37 -16.52
C PRO A 63 -8.89 10.07 -17.20
N GLN A 64 -8.88 10.06 -18.53
CA GLN A 64 -8.25 8.99 -19.31
C GLN A 64 -6.95 9.49 -19.94
N ASP A 65 -6.32 10.46 -19.29
CA ASP A 65 -5.08 11.09 -19.76
C ASP A 65 -3.96 10.06 -19.82
N ARG A 66 -3.05 10.25 -20.78
CA ARG A 66 -1.79 9.54 -20.80
C ARG A 66 -1.01 9.86 -19.52
N VAL A 67 -0.46 8.82 -18.91
CA VAL A 67 0.41 8.92 -17.74
C VAL A 67 1.84 8.57 -18.18
N ASP A 68 2.78 9.39 -17.73
CA ASP A 68 4.23 9.29 -17.93
C ASP A 68 4.95 10.09 -16.83
N ARG A 69 6.28 10.16 -16.85
CA ARG A 69 7.03 10.94 -15.86
C ARG A 69 6.59 12.42 -15.83
N ALA A 70 6.25 13.01 -16.97
CA ALA A 70 5.81 14.40 -17.01
C ALA A 70 4.45 14.59 -16.29
N ALA A 71 3.54 13.62 -16.38
CA ALA A 71 2.28 13.63 -15.63
C ALA A 71 2.50 13.58 -14.11
N TYR A 72 3.41 12.73 -13.62
CA TYR A 72 3.78 12.72 -12.21
C TYR A 72 4.42 14.04 -11.77
N MET A 73 5.31 14.60 -12.59
CA MET A 73 5.96 15.87 -12.27
C MET A 73 4.98 17.05 -12.20
N LYS A 74 3.93 17.07 -13.03
CA LYS A 74 2.86 18.07 -12.89
C LYS A 74 2.21 18.02 -11.49
N SER A 75 2.01 16.82 -10.94
CA SER A 75 1.48 16.66 -9.58
C SER A 75 2.47 17.11 -8.52
N ILE A 76 3.75 16.78 -8.70
CA ILE A 76 4.84 17.21 -7.81
C ILE A 76 4.94 18.74 -7.79
N ASN A 77 4.92 19.41 -8.95
CA ASN A 77 4.94 20.86 -9.04
C ASN A 77 3.70 21.49 -8.37
N ALA A 78 2.52 20.85 -8.45
CA ALA A 78 1.31 21.32 -7.77
C ALA A 78 1.43 21.31 -6.23
N MET A 79 2.34 20.52 -5.67
CA MET A 79 2.68 20.50 -4.24
C MET A 79 3.62 21.63 -3.83
N GLN A 80 4.06 22.47 -4.77
CA GLN A 80 4.90 23.65 -4.54
C GLN A 80 6.23 23.30 -3.85
N PRO A 81 7.09 22.46 -4.48
CA PRO A 81 8.35 22.00 -3.90
C PRO A 81 9.29 23.15 -3.51
N GLU A 82 9.20 24.31 -4.16
CA GLU A 82 9.87 25.55 -3.76
C GLU A 82 9.54 25.92 -2.30
N ARG A 83 8.26 25.96 -1.94
CA ARG A 83 7.80 26.29 -0.57
C ARG A 83 8.19 25.22 0.44
N ILE A 84 8.24 23.96 0.00
CA ILE A 84 8.74 22.85 0.83
C ILE A 84 10.22 23.09 1.13
N ALA A 85 11.03 23.36 0.10
CA ALA A 85 12.48 23.56 0.20
C ALA A 85 12.87 24.78 1.05
N GLU A 86 12.06 25.84 1.08
CA GLU A 86 12.25 27.01 1.95
C GLU A 86 12.19 26.66 3.46
N ASN A 87 11.53 25.56 3.83
CA ASN A 87 11.32 25.14 5.21
C ASN A 87 11.84 23.70 5.44
N PRO A 88 13.18 23.52 5.51
CA PRO A 88 13.82 22.20 5.65
C PRO A 88 13.58 21.50 6.98
N ASN A 89 13.28 22.24 8.04
CA ASN A 89 12.95 21.63 9.32
C ASN A 89 11.47 21.18 9.35
N ARG A 90 11.26 19.86 9.25
CA ARG A 90 9.93 19.21 9.30
C ARG A 90 9.86 18.15 10.41
N GLY A 91 10.79 18.19 11.37
CA GLY A 91 10.93 17.15 12.39
C GLY A 91 11.10 15.75 11.78
N MET A 92 10.50 14.74 12.40
CA MET A 92 10.62 13.33 11.96
C MET A 92 9.95 13.06 10.61
N ASP A 93 9.10 13.96 10.14
CA ASP A 93 8.43 13.84 8.84
C ASP A 93 9.29 14.33 7.67
N GLY A 94 10.47 14.90 7.94
CA GLY A 94 11.39 15.45 6.93
C GLY A 94 11.58 14.57 5.70
N PRO A 95 12.07 13.32 5.84
CA PRO A 95 12.28 12.43 4.72
C PRO A 95 11.03 12.18 3.87
N ARG A 96 9.83 12.15 4.47
CA ARG A 96 8.57 12.00 3.73
C ARG A 96 8.20 13.29 3.01
N ALA A 97 8.16 14.40 3.74
CA ALA A 97 7.74 15.71 3.25
C ALA A 97 8.63 16.24 2.11
N PHE A 98 9.93 15.88 2.09
CA PHE A 98 10.90 16.39 1.11
C PHE A 98 11.03 15.53 -0.15
N MET A 99 10.30 14.43 -0.30
CA MET A 99 10.41 13.59 -1.49
C MET A 99 10.09 14.34 -2.81
N PRO A 100 9.10 15.26 -2.84
CA PRO A 100 8.90 16.17 -3.99
C PRO A 100 10.14 17.01 -4.34
N VAL A 101 10.87 17.48 -3.32
CA VAL A 101 12.10 18.27 -3.50
C VAL A 101 13.23 17.41 -4.08
N LEU A 102 13.36 16.16 -3.62
CA LEU A 102 14.30 15.20 -4.20
C LEU A 102 13.97 14.90 -5.66
N ALA A 103 12.69 14.73 -5.99
CA ALA A 103 12.26 14.52 -7.38
C ALA A 103 12.60 15.73 -8.27
N LYS A 104 12.44 16.97 -7.78
CA LYS A 104 12.90 18.18 -8.49
C LYS A 104 14.42 18.19 -8.70
N PHE A 105 15.19 17.79 -7.69
CA PHE A 105 16.64 17.66 -7.85
C PHE A 105 17.00 16.67 -8.97
N VAL A 106 16.39 15.48 -8.97
CA VAL A 106 16.64 14.47 -10.00
C VAL A 106 16.19 14.94 -11.38
N GLU A 107 15.13 15.74 -11.47
CA GLU A 107 14.66 16.31 -12.72
C GLU A 107 15.62 17.36 -13.29
N THR A 108 16.03 18.33 -12.47
CA THR A 108 16.69 19.55 -12.98
C THR A 108 18.18 19.59 -12.72
N SER A 109 18.70 18.74 -11.84
CA SER A 109 20.08 18.76 -11.34
C SER A 109 20.49 20.09 -10.70
N GLU A 110 19.54 20.98 -10.36
CA GLU A 110 19.87 22.28 -9.78
C GLU A 110 20.35 22.12 -8.32
N PRO A 111 21.52 22.71 -7.96
CA PRO A 111 22.10 22.58 -6.62
C PRO A 111 21.17 23.01 -5.49
N LYS A 112 20.30 24.01 -5.72
CA LYS A 112 19.37 24.53 -4.69
C LYS A 112 18.48 23.44 -4.08
N TRP A 113 18.07 22.45 -4.88
CA TRP A 113 17.22 21.35 -4.43
C TRP A 113 17.99 20.33 -3.61
N ALA A 114 19.22 20.02 -4.02
CA ALA A 114 20.11 19.18 -3.24
C ALA A 114 20.50 19.82 -1.91
N ASP A 115 20.82 21.11 -1.91
CA ASP A 115 21.09 21.90 -0.71
C ASP A 115 19.93 21.83 0.29
N ALA A 116 18.68 21.96 -0.20
CA ALA A 116 17.49 21.86 0.61
C ALA A 116 17.30 20.44 1.20
N CYS A 117 17.56 19.40 0.40
CA CYS A 117 17.53 18.01 0.88
C CYS A 117 18.59 17.76 1.97
N ARG A 118 19.83 18.25 1.79
CA ARG A 118 20.88 18.10 2.81
C ARG A 118 20.52 18.83 4.11
N LYS A 119 20.00 20.06 4.02
CA LYS A 119 19.51 20.80 5.19
C LYS A 119 18.37 20.08 5.90
N MET A 120 17.49 19.41 5.15
CA MET A 120 16.43 18.59 5.74
C MET A 120 17.02 17.38 6.48
N LEU A 121 18.01 16.69 5.92
CA LEU A 121 18.69 15.57 6.60
C LEU A 121 19.39 16.02 7.90
N ASP A 122 20.05 17.18 7.88
CA ASP A 122 20.64 17.79 9.09
C ASP A 122 19.57 18.10 10.14
N ALA A 123 18.44 18.70 9.74
CA ALA A 123 17.33 19.02 10.64
C ALA A 123 16.65 17.75 11.21
N PHE A 124 16.49 16.72 10.38
CA PHE A 124 15.98 15.41 10.79
C PHE A 124 16.91 14.76 11.84
N HIS A 125 18.23 14.86 11.67
CA HIS A 125 19.19 14.38 12.67
C HIS A 125 19.02 15.10 14.02
N ILE A 126 18.88 16.42 14.00
CA ILE A 126 18.67 17.22 15.22
C ILE A 126 17.37 16.80 15.92
N GLU A 127 16.28 16.60 15.17
CA GLU A 127 15.01 16.13 15.74
C GLU A 127 15.16 14.74 16.37
N MET A 128 15.83 13.79 15.69
CA MET A 128 16.08 12.46 16.27
C MET A 128 16.80 12.56 17.62
N GLN A 129 17.81 13.44 17.71
CA GLN A 129 18.55 13.67 18.95
C GLN A 129 17.66 14.22 20.06
N GLN A 130 16.74 15.12 19.72
CA GLN A 130 15.76 15.67 20.67
C GLN A 130 14.79 14.60 21.16
N GLN A 131 14.25 13.77 20.27
CA GLN A 131 13.32 12.69 20.66
C GLN A 131 14.01 11.64 21.53
N VAL A 132 15.24 11.23 21.20
CA VAL A 132 16.01 10.31 22.03
C VAL A 132 16.34 10.92 23.40
N ALA A 133 16.66 12.21 23.47
CA ALA A 133 16.89 12.86 24.77
C ALA A 133 15.63 12.85 25.66
N GLN A 134 14.44 12.92 25.08
CA GLN A 134 13.16 12.98 25.80
C GLN A 134 12.56 11.60 26.09
N HIS A 135 12.67 10.68 25.13
CA HIS A 135 11.94 9.41 25.11
C HIS A 135 12.86 8.19 25.07
N LYS A 136 14.18 8.40 25.00
CA LYS A 136 15.24 7.39 24.77
C LYS A 136 15.26 6.78 23.38
N TRP A 137 14.13 6.71 22.69
CA TRP A 137 13.97 6.02 21.42
C TRP A 137 12.98 6.75 20.51
N PHE A 138 12.87 6.32 19.25
CA PHE A 138 11.80 6.73 18.35
C PHE A 138 11.31 5.55 17.48
N TRP A 139 10.04 5.63 17.05
CA TRP A 139 9.33 4.54 16.37
C TRP A 139 9.18 4.72 14.87
N GLN A 140 9.67 5.79 14.23
CA GLN A 140 9.47 6.01 12.79
C GLN A 140 10.30 5.02 11.95
N PHE A 141 9.88 3.75 11.92
CA PHE A 141 10.62 2.64 11.30
C PHE A 141 10.36 2.52 9.79
N GLU A 142 9.17 2.88 9.29
CA GLU A 142 8.81 2.62 7.88
C GLU A 142 9.40 3.65 6.91
N HIS A 143 8.97 4.93 7.01
CA HIS A 143 9.31 5.93 6.00
C HIS A 143 10.80 6.27 5.96
N PRO A 144 11.50 6.58 7.07
CA PRO A 144 12.91 6.92 7.00
C PRO A 144 13.76 5.75 6.49
N ALA A 145 13.44 4.50 6.87
CA ALA A 145 14.14 3.32 6.36
C ALA A 145 13.98 3.15 4.84
N ALA A 146 12.80 3.45 4.29
CA ALA A 146 12.55 3.38 2.85
C ALA A 146 13.18 4.56 2.08
N LEU A 147 13.11 5.77 2.63
CA LEU A 147 13.36 7.01 1.89
C LEU A 147 14.79 7.52 2.01
N ILE A 148 15.42 7.45 3.20
CA ILE A 148 16.80 7.96 3.39
C ILE A 148 17.82 7.27 2.45
N PRO A 149 17.74 5.94 2.20
CA PRO A 149 18.61 5.32 1.20
C PRO A 149 18.43 5.88 -0.22
N LEU A 150 17.23 6.33 -0.58
CA LEU A 150 16.99 6.99 -1.87
C LEU A 150 17.58 8.40 -1.90
N TYR A 151 17.49 9.18 -0.82
CA TYR A 151 18.21 10.45 -0.71
C TYR A 151 19.71 10.25 -0.90
N ARG A 152 20.30 9.29 -0.18
CA ARG A 152 21.72 8.95 -0.32
C ARG A 152 22.08 8.65 -1.77
N LYS A 153 21.33 7.73 -2.38
CA LYS A 153 21.53 7.32 -3.77
C LYS A 153 21.51 8.51 -4.74
N TYR A 154 20.42 9.26 -4.77
CA TYR A 154 20.24 10.31 -5.78
C TYR A 154 21.15 11.51 -5.53
N LEU A 155 21.44 11.87 -4.27
CA LEU A 155 22.42 12.92 -3.98
C LEU A 155 23.83 12.50 -4.37
N MET A 156 24.22 11.24 -4.17
CA MET A 156 25.51 10.72 -4.66
C MET A 156 25.58 10.71 -6.19
N GLU A 157 24.53 10.21 -6.88
CA GLU A 157 24.47 10.21 -8.35
C GLU A 157 24.59 11.62 -8.95
N GLY A 158 24.06 12.63 -8.26
CA GLY A 158 24.19 14.03 -8.65
C GLY A 158 25.46 14.74 -8.15
N GLY A 159 26.40 14.03 -7.52
CA GLY A 159 27.65 14.59 -6.98
C GLY A 159 27.46 15.58 -5.82
N GLN A 160 26.36 15.44 -5.08
CA GLN A 160 25.95 16.33 -3.99
C GLN A 160 26.15 15.72 -2.59
N LEU A 161 26.56 14.46 -2.52
CA LEU A 161 26.90 13.74 -1.31
C LEU A 161 28.03 12.77 -1.62
N ASP A 162 29.08 12.76 -0.80
CA ASP A 162 30.17 11.81 -0.94
C ASP A 162 29.82 10.46 -0.30
N GLN A 163 30.42 9.37 -0.78
CA GLN A 163 30.20 8.02 -0.23
C GLN A 163 30.52 7.95 1.27
N ASP A 164 31.57 8.67 1.69
CA ASP A 164 32.11 8.70 3.05
C ASP A 164 31.71 9.99 3.81
N ASP A 165 30.63 10.67 3.39
CA ASP A 165 30.15 11.87 4.08
C ASP A 165 29.87 11.57 5.56
N GLN A 166 30.66 12.20 6.43
CA GLN A 166 30.63 11.93 7.86
C GLN A 166 29.31 12.37 8.51
N ARG A 167 28.68 13.45 8.02
CA ARG A 167 27.42 13.94 8.59
C ARG A 167 26.28 12.99 8.31
N PHE A 168 26.20 12.50 7.07
CA PHE A 168 25.23 11.48 6.67
C PHE A 168 25.47 10.18 7.44
N ARG A 169 26.74 9.76 7.57
CA ARG A 169 27.12 8.59 8.37
C ARG A 169 26.62 8.72 9.81
N ASP A 170 26.89 9.85 10.46
CA ASP A 170 26.49 10.09 11.84
C ASP A 170 24.97 10.05 12.00
N MET A 171 24.22 10.72 11.11
CA MET A 171 22.76 10.68 11.09
C MET A 171 22.23 9.25 10.91
N TRP A 172 22.73 8.51 9.92
CA TRP A 172 22.21 7.18 9.61
C TRP A 172 22.52 6.16 10.71
N LEU A 173 23.72 6.22 11.29
CA LEU A 173 24.08 5.37 12.43
C LEU A 173 23.28 5.76 13.68
N TYR A 174 23.03 7.05 13.90
CA TYR A 174 22.15 7.51 14.97
C TYR A 174 20.73 6.97 14.79
N TYR A 175 20.21 7.03 13.56
CA TYR A 175 18.91 6.46 13.23
C TYR A 175 18.85 4.96 13.57
N CYS A 176 19.81 4.17 13.07
CA CYS A 176 19.82 2.71 13.26
C CYS A 176 19.98 2.27 14.72
N ARG A 177 20.70 3.04 15.55
CA ARG A 177 20.94 2.73 16.97
C ARG A 177 19.74 3.00 17.88
N ASN A 178 18.89 3.96 17.49
CA ASN A 178 17.78 4.43 18.34
C ASN A 178 16.40 4.11 17.75
N LEU A 179 16.36 3.51 16.56
CA LEU A 179 15.13 3.05 15.94
C LEU A 179 14.61 1.80 16.65
N HIS A 180 13.52 1.95 17.39
CA HIS A 180 12.84 0.83 18.03
C HIS A 180 11.33 0.95 17.91
N VAL A 181 10.73 -0.15 17.48
CA VAL A 181 9.29 -0.28 17.32
C VAL A 181 8.62 -0.06 18.69
N TRP A 182 7.62 0.83 18.75
CA TRP A 182 6.87 1.23 19.96
C TRP A 182 7.61 2.14 20.96
N ASP A 183 8.68 2.81 20.56
CA ASP A 183 9.46 3.69 21.45
C ASP A 183 9.93 2.94 22.71
N SER A 184 10.20 1.65 22.59
CA SER A 184 10.59 0.76 23.69
C SER A 184 12.04 0.33 23.58
N GLU A 185 12.51 -0.42 24.58
CA GLU A 185 13.82 -1.08 24.51
C GLU A 185 13.96 -1.92 23.23
N PRO A 186 15.19 -2.10 22.73
CA PRO A 186 15.43 -2.85 21.49
C PRO A 186 14.92 -4.29 21.58
N THR A 187 14.14 -4.70 20.58
CA THR A 187 13.60 -6.07 20.49
C THR A 187 13.97 -6.81 19.21
N GLU A 188 14.44 -6.13 18.15
CA GLU A 188 14.91 -6.75 16.89
C GLU A 188 13.96 -7.85 16.37
N TRP A 189 12.75 -7.45 15.97
CA TRP A 189 11.67 -8.37 15.59
C TRP A 189 12.02 -9.26 14.39
N ARG A 190 11.46 -10.48 14.35
CA ARG A 190 11.66 -11.47 13.27
C ARG A 190 10.46 -11.63 12.34
N GLY A 191 10.68 -12.25 11.17
CA GLY A 191 9.66 -12.52 10.15
C GLY A 191 9.54 -11.46 9.04
N GLY A 192 8.94 -11.81 7.90
CA GLY A 192 8.71 -10.90 6.77
C GLY A 192 7.50 -9.98 6.98
N CYS A 193 7.58 -9.03 7.91
CA CYS A 193 6.46 -8.22 8.40
C CYS A 193 6.81 -6.73 8.48
N HIS A 194 5.80 -5.85 8.53
CA HIS A 194 5.94 -4.39 8.50
C HIS A 194 6.87 -3.78 9.58
N ARG A 195 7.11 -4.42 10.72
CA ARG A 195 7.95 -3.85 11.79
C ARG A 195 9.39 -4.36 11.74
N SER A 196 9.55 -5.66 11.50
CA SER A 196 10.84 -6.33 11.43
C SER A 196 11.62 -5.93 10.17
N MET A 197 10.98 -5.89 9.00
CA MET A 197 11.68 -5.65 7.74
C MET A 197 12.32 -4.25 7.65
N PRO A 198 11.65 -3.14 8.01
CA PRO A 198 12.27 -1.82 7.92
C PRO A 198 13.49 -1.66 8.85
N GLU A 199 13.40 -2.14 10.10
CA GLU A 199 14.52 -2.07 11.05
C GLU A 199 15.71 -2.94 10.58
N ALA A 200 15.43 -4.17 10.16
CA ALA A 200 16.44 -5.10 9.62
C ALA A 200 17.10 -4.58 8.34
N TYR A 201 16.32 -3.90 7.47
CA TYR A 201 16.82 -3.27 6.26
C TYR A 201 17.76 -2.11 6.60
N ALA A 202 17.33 -1.20 7.48
CA ALA A 202 18.13 -0.04 7.86
C ALA A 202 19.47 -0.44 8.51
N LYS A 203 19.42 -1.33 9.51
CA LYS A 203 20.62 -1.88 10.19
C LYS A 203 21.52 -2.66 9.23
N GLY A 204 20.94 -3.46 8.33
CA GLY A 204 21.70 -4.19 7.31
C GLY A 204 22.47 -3.26 6.36
N LEU A 205 21.81 -2.21 5.86
CA LEU A 205 22.48 -1.19 5.06
C LEU A 205 23.56 -0.44 5.83
N ALA A 206 23.31 -0.10 7.10
CA ALA A 206 24.34 0.55 7.92
C ALA A 206 25.60 -0.31 8.06
N ALA A 207 25.42 -1.62 8.28
CA ALA A 207 26.54 -2.54 8.39
C ALA A 207 27.23 -2.82 7.04
N GLN A 208 26.52 -2.70 5.92
CA GLN A 208 27.10 -2.78 4.58
C GLN A 208 27.89 -1.51 4.22
N TRP A 209 27.34 -0.32 4.50
CA TRP A 209 27.96 0.96 4.16
C TRP A 209 29.12 1.31 5.09
N TYR A 210 29.08 0.86 6.34
CA TYR A 210 30.07 1.21 7.36
C TYR A 210 30.61 -0.06 8.06
N PRO A 211 31.44 -0.88 7.38
CA PRO A 211 31.88 -2.17 7.91
C PRO A 211 32.80 -2.08 9.15
N GLY A 212 33.27 -0.89 9.52
CA GLY A 212 34.13 -0.66 10.68
C GLY A 212 33.42 -0.26 11.98
N ILE A 213 32.08 -0.25 12.02
CA ILE A 213 31.32 0.05 13.25
C ILE A 213 31.28 -1.17 14.18
N PRO A 214 31.20 -0.99 15.51
CA PRO A 214 31.17 -2.12 16.44
C PRO A 214 29.93 -3.01 16.29
N GLU A 215 28.82 -2.50 15.77
CA GLU A 215 27.57 -3.25 15.60
C GLU A 215 27.52 -4.09 14.31
N VAL A 216 28.57 -4.06 13.46
CA VAL A 216 28.54 -4.61 12.10
C VAL A 216 28.10 -6.07 12.05
N GLU A 217 28.68 -6.94 12.89
CA GLU A 217 28.36 -8.37 12.92
C GLU A 217 26.92 -8.62 13.36
N GLN A 218 26.48 -7.96 14.44
CA GLN A 218 25.12 -8.09 14.97
C GLN A 218 24.09 -7.63 13.95
N TRP A 219 24.28 -6.46 13.34
CA TRP A 219 23.32 -5.87 12.41
C TRP A 219 23.27 -6.63 11.08
N GLN A 220 24.40 -7.14 10.58
CA GLN A 220 24.41 -8.05 9.44
C GLN A 220 23.64 -9.33 9.75
N HIS A 221 23.90 -9.94 10.91
CA HIS A 221 23.22 -11.16 11.31
C HIS A 221 21.70 -10.95 11.44
N TYR A 222 21.27 -9.90 12.13
CA TYR A 222 19.85 -9.55 12.27
C TYR A 222 19.18 -9.33 10.90
N SER A 223 19.81 -8.57 10.02
CA SER A 223 19.30 -8.33 8.66
C SER A 223 19.12 -9.62 7.88
N GLN A 224 20.15 -10.48 7.89
CA GLN A 224 20.10 -11.79 7.23
C GLN A 224 18.98 -12.67 7.77
N LEU A 225 18.81 -12.72 9.09
CA LEU A 225 17.76 -13.51 9.73
C LEU A 225 16.35 -13.09 9.28
N VAL A 226 16.03 -11.79 9.33
CA VAL A 226 14.70 -11.27 8.96
C VAL A 226 14.41 -11.50 7.48
N PHE A 227 15.37 -11.18 6.60
CA PHE A 227 15.17 -11.36 5.17
C PHE A 227 15.19 -12.84 4.76
N HIS A 228 15.92 -13.71 5.47
CA HIS A 228 15.82 -15.15 5.28
C HIS A 228 14.43 -15.67 5.66
N ASP A 229 13.85 -15.20 6.77
CA ASP A 229 12.48 -15.56 7.16
C ASP A 229 11.47 -15.17 6.06
N PHE A 230 11.61 -13.98 5.48
CA PHE A 230 10.85 -13.58 4.29
C PHE A 230 11.15 -14.50 3.11
N TRP A 231 12.42 -14.73 2.76
CA TRP A 231 12.85 -15.44 1.55
C TRP A 231 12.45 -16.92 1.52
N LYS A 232 12.25 -17.56 2.68
CA LYS A 232 11.69 -18.91 2.77
C LYS A 232 10.31 -19.01 2.10
N THR A 233 9.49 -17.97 2.26
CA THR A 233 8.09 -17.98 1.82
C THR A 233 7.78 -16.98 0.72
N LYS A 234 8.62 -15.97 0.52
CA LYS A 234 8.52 -14.94 -0.55
C LYS A 234 7.15 -14.29 -0.57
N ASP A 235 6.61 -14.06 0.62
CA ASP A 235 5.24 -13.60 0.86
C ASP A 235 5.19 -12.88 2.22
N VAL A 236 4.09 -12.18 2.49
CA VAL A 236 3.89 -11.42 3.73
C VAL A 236 2.60 -11.85 4.41
N PRO A 237 2.55 -11.88 5.75
CA PRO A 237 1.40 -12.42 6.47
C PRO A 237 0.16 -11.51 6.43
N GLN A 238 0.34 -10.22 6.22
CA GLN A 238 -0.77 -9.25 6.13
C GLN A 238 -1.67 -9.55 4.91
N ASN A 239 -2.97 -9.72 5.17
CA ASN A 239 -4.03 -9.83 4.18
C ASN A 239 -4.97 -8.65 4.33
N ASP A 240 -4.45 -7.48 3.99
CA ASP A 240 -5.13 -6.20 4.13
C ASP A 240 -4.56 -5.18 3.13
N THR A 241 -5.27 -4.08 2.91
CA THR A 241 -4.79 -3.01 2.03
C THR A 241 -3.89 -2.01 2.72
N GLY A 242 -3.84 -1.97 4.06
CA GLY A 242 -3.05 -1.02 4.85
C GLY A 242 -1.66 -1.52 5.24
N TYR A 243 -1.57 -2.36 6.28
CA TYR A 243 -0.31 -2.84 6.85
C TYR A 243 0.52 -3.69 5.88
N MET A 244 -0.12 -4.31 4.88
CA MET A 244 0.61 -5.02 3.82
C MET A 244 1.57 -4.09 3.07
N MET A 245 1.30 -2.78 2.98
CA MET A 245 2.17 -1.86 2.24
C MET A 245 3.54 -1.67 2.90
N GLY A 246 3.63 -1.78 4.23
CA GLY A 246 4.87 -1.58 5.01
C GLY A 246 6.05 -2.47 4.58
N PRO A 247 5.95 -3.81 4.58
CA PRO A 247 7.04 -4.66 4.11
C PRO A 247 7.30 -4.49 2.60
N LEU A 248 6.28 -4.19 1.80
CA LEU A 248 6.42 -4.07 0.35
C LEU A 248 7.13 -2.80 -0.07
N ILE A 249 6.89 -1.67 0.61
CA ILE A 249 7.60 -0.43 0.27
C ILE A 249 9.10 -0.54 0.53
N ILE A 250 9.52 -1.29 1.55
CA ILE A 250 10.94 -1.60 1.80
C ILE A 250 11.54 -2.42 0.65
N LEU A 251 10.85 -3.48 0.22
CA LEU A 251 11.31 -4.30 -0.90
C LEU A 251 11.39 -3.49 -2.21
N ILE A 252 10.46 -2.57 -2.43
CA ILE A 252 10.36 -1.76 -3.65
C ILE A 252 11.41 -0.64 -3.69
N CYS A 253 11.63 0.06 -2.58
CA CYS A 253 12.61 1.14 -2.51
C CYS A 253 14.04 0.61 -2.41
N GLY A 254 14.21 -0.56 -1.80
CA GLY A 254 15.50 -0.97 -1.26
C GLY A 254 15.94 -2.40 -1.53
N GLY A 255 15.06 -3.25 -2.08
CA GLY A 255 15.32 -4.68 -2.23
C GLY A 255 16.54 -5.01 -3.12
N ASP A 256 16.81 -4.21 -4.15
CA ASP A 256 18.00 -4.34 -4.99
C ASP A 256 19.28 -3.86 -4.30
N GLN A 257 19.18 -2.89 -3.41
CA GLN A 257 20.33 -2.46 -2.61
C GLN A 257 20.72 -3.54 -1.60
N TRP A 258 19.73 -4.22 -1.02
CA TRP A 258 19.94 -5.32 -0.07
C TRP A 258 20.45 -6.60 -0.74
N THR A 259 19.82 -7.04 -1.84
CA THR A 259 20.26 -8.26 -2.56
C THR A 259 21.49 -8.04 -3.43
N GLY A 260 21.83 -6.79 -3.74
CA GLY A 260 22.85 -6.44 -4.73
C GLY A 260 22.44 -6.76 -6.18
N ASN A 261 21.16 -7.10 -6.45
CA ASN A 261 20.65 -7.45 -7.78
C ASN A 261 19.11 -7.27 -7.87
N ASP A 262 18.49 -7.67 -8.99
CA ASP A 262 17.05 -7.48 -9.21
C ASP A 262 16.17 -8.68 -8.80
N GLN A 263 16.69 -9.66 -8.05
CA GLN A 263 15.94 -10.88 -7.72
C GLN A 263 14.66 -10.61 -6.91
N VAL A 264 14.62 -9.59 -6.04
CA VAL A 264 13.39 -9.19 -5.34
C VAL A 264 12.24 -8.90 -6.32
N TYR A 265 12.54 -8.39 -7.51
CA TYR A 265 11.54 -8.05 -8.52
C TYR A 265 11.26 -9.21 -9.49
N GLN A 266 12.30 -9.98 -9.84
CA GLN A 266 12.26 -10.93 -10.96
C GLN A 266 12.10 -12.40 -10.53
N HIS A 267 12.27 -12.73 -9.24
CA HIS A 267 12.20 -14.12 -8.80
C HIS A 267 10.78 -14.70 -9.04
N PRO A 268 10.64 -15.86 -9.73
CA PRO A 268 9.33 -16.40 -10.12
C PRO A 268 8.37 -16.62 -8.94
N GLU A 269 8.88 -17.10 -7.81
CA GLU A 269 8.07 -17.27 -6.61
C GLU A 269 7.64 -15.95 -5.93
N ILE A 270 8.36 -14.84 -6.11
CA ILE A 270 7.91 -13.53 -5.58
C ILE A 270 6.84 -12.94 -6.50
N LYS A 271 6.81 -13.30 -7.79
CA LYS A 271 5.86 -12.73 -8.77
C LYS A 271 4.41 -12.73 -8.27
N ARG A 272 3.96 -13.77 -7.56
CA ARG A 272 2.60 -13.81 -6.97
C ARG A 272 2.30 -12.64 -6.02
N LEU A 273 3.30 -12.20 -5.25
CA LEU A 273 3.18 -11.07 -4.34
C LEU A 273 2.99 -9.77 -5.12
N TRP A 274 3.73 -9.59 -6.21
CA TRP A 274 3.65 -8.43 -7.09
C TRP A 274 2.38 -8.41 -7.94
N ASP A 275 2.00 -9.55 -8.50
CA ASP A 275 0.77 -9.70 -9.28
C ASP A 275 -0.46 -9.29 -8.47
N ARG A 276 -0.51 -9.58 -7.17
CA ARG A 276 -1.62 -9.13 -6.28
C ARG A 276 -1.83 -7.61 -6.32
N LEU A 277 -0.75 -6.82 -6.35
CA LEU A 277 -0.86 -5.37 -6.40
C LEU A 277 -1.55 -4.87 -7.67
N ALA A 278 -1.40 -5.59 -8.78
CA ALA A 278 -1.97 -5.23 -10.08
C ALA A 278 -3.35 -5.83 -10.31
N VAL A 279 -3.55 -7.11 -9.99
CA VAL A 279 -4.82 -7.80 -10.28
C VAL A 279 -5.97 -7.31 -9.39
N GLU A 280 -5.67 -6.72 -8.23
CA GLU A 280 -6.66 -6.09 -7.35
C GLU A 280 -7.12 -4.70 -7.83
N VAL A 281 -6.53 -4.17 -8.90
CA VAL A 281 -6.95 -2.89 -9.50
C VAL A 281 -8.23 -3.07 -10.33
N GLY A 282 -9.22 -2.24 -10.03
CA GLY A 282 -10.47 -2.18 -10.78
C GLY A 282 -10.29 -1.52 -12.16
N PRO A 283 -11.21 -1.75 -13.12
CA PRO A 283 -11.17 -1.19 -14.47
C PRO A 283 -11.08 0.34 -14.53
N ASP A 284 -11.71 1.00 -13.56
CA ASP A 284 -11.71 2.45 -13.43
C ASP A 284 -10.47 2.99 -12.69
N GLY A 285 -9.62 2.11 -12.13
CA GLY A 285 -8.38 2.50 -11.45
C GLY A 285 -8.48 2.65 -9.94
N LEU A 286 -9.31 1.85 -9.28
CA LEU A 286 -9.50 1.89 -7.83
C LEU A 286 -9.02 0.61 -7.14
N ILE A 287 -8.84 0.71 -5.81
CA ILE A 287 -8.62 -0.43 -4.91
C ILE A 287 -9.76 -0.51 -3.89
N ASN A 288 -10.40 -1.68 -3.81
CA ASN A 288 -11.35 -1.97 -2.74
C ASN A 288 -10.62 -2.12 -1.40
N PRO A 289 -11.05 -1.45 -0.32
CA PRO A 289 -10.47 -1.66 1.00
C PRO A 289 -10.82 -3.05 1.57
N TYR A 290 -9.88 -3.68 2.27
CA TYR A 290 -10.12 -4.89 3.06
C TYR A 290 -9.10 -5.02 4.20
N GLY A 291 -9.49 -5.71 5.28
CA GLY A 291 -8.70 -5.78 6.52
C GLY A 291 -8.40 -4.37 7.07
N PRO A 292 -7.34 -4.21 7.88
CA PRO A 292 -6.82 -2.89 8.23
C PRO A 292 -6.56 -2.02 7.00
N ASN A 293 -7.31 -0.93 6.89
CA ASN A 293 -7.28 0.00 5.75
C ASN A 293 -7.54 1.46 6.18
N GLY A 294 -7.19 2.40 5.31
CA GLY A 294 -7.42 3.84 5.50
C GLY A 294 -8.70 4.36 4.82
N GLY A 295 -9.57 3.47 4.34
CA GLY A 295 -10.79 3.78 3.61
C GLY A 295 -10.69 3.51 2.10
N TRP A 296 -11.68 4.01 1.37
CA TRP A 296 -11.80 3.81 -0.08
C TRP A 296 -10.55 4.30 -0.83
N ASN A 297 -9.93 3.39 -1.59
CA ASN A 297 -8.76 3.69 -2.43
C ASN A 297 -7.55 4.27 -1.67
N SER A 298 -7.48 4.11 -0.34
CA SER A 298 -6.52 4.83 0.53
C SER A 298 -5.05 4.45 0.38
N THR A 299 -4.75 3.44 -0.45
CA THR A 299 -3.39 2.92 -0.68
C THR A 299 -3.08 2.79 -2.16
N ALA A 300 -3.82 3.52 -3.00
CA ALA A 300 -3.59 3.53 -4.44
C ALA A 300 -2.26 4.18 -4.80
N ASP A 301 -1.88 5.25 -4.09
CA ASP A 301 -0.61 5.96 -4.23
C ASP A 301 0.60 5.06 -3.95
N TYR A 302 0.53 4.21 -2.91
CA TYR A 302 1.54 3.18 -2.66
C TYR A 302 1.67 2.27 -3.87
N ARG A 303 0.55 1.77 -4.39
CA ARG A 303 0.55 0.88 -5.55
C ARG A 303 1.05 1.56 -6.82
N VAL A 304 0.75 2.84 -7.06
CA VAL A 304 1.30 3.59 -8.20
C VAL A 304 2.83 3.54 -8.16
N ALA A 305 3.45 3.94 -7.04
CA ALA A 305 4.91 3.93 -6.90
C ALA A 305 5.50 2.51 -7.06
N MET A 306 4.90 1.51 -6.41
CA MET A 306 5.38 0.12 -6.47
C MET A 306 5.25 -0.47 -7.88
N LEU A 307 4.13 -0.24 -8.55
CA LEU A 307 3.87 -0.78 -9.88
C LEU A 307 4.75 -0.11 -10.95
N GLU A 308 5.04 1.19 -10.83
CA GLU A 308 6.04 1.85 -11.69
C GLU A 308 7.43 1.22 -11.51
N ARG A 309 7.85 0.99 -10.27
CA ARG A 309 9.12 0.32 -9.98
C ARG A 309 9.16 -1.10 -10.55
N LEU A 310 8.08 -1.86 -10.35
CA LEU A 310 7.97 -3.23 -10.86
C LEU A 310 7.99 -3.24 -12.39
N ALA A 311 7.27 -2.32 -13.06
CA ALA A 311 7.32 -2.18 -14.51
C ALA A 311 8.74 -1.90 -15.01
N ALA A 312 9.44 -0.94 -14.39
CA ALA A 312 10.81 -0.60 -14.76
C ALA A 312 11.80 -1.76 -14.58
N LYS A 313 11.67 -2.53 -13.49
CA LYS A 313 12.58 -3.63 -13.12
C LYS A 313 12.29 -4.96 -13.83
N THR A 314 11.04 -5.19 -14.21
CA THR A 314 10.61 -6.45 -14.86
C THR A 314 10.33 -6.28 -16.35
N LYS A 315 10.28 -5.03 -16.85
CA LYS A 315 9.82 -4.65 -18.19
C LYS A 315 8.39 -5.12 -18.51
N ASN A 316 7.60 -5.40 -17.47
CA ASN A 316 6.20 -5.79 -17.63
C ASN A 316 5.28 -4.57 -17.72
N GLY A 317 4.73 -4.32 -18.91
CA GLY A 317 3.79 -3.24 -19.18
C GLY A 317 2.44 -3.36 -18.46
N GLU A 318 2.06 -4.54 -17.97
CA GLU A 318 0.81 -4.73 -17.22
C GLU A 318 0.82 -4.00 -15.88
N TYR A 319 1.96 -4.00 -15.18
CA TYR A 319 2.12 -3.23 -13.95
C TYR A 319 1.96 -1.73 -14.23
N ARG A 320 2.56 -1.27 -15.33
CA ARG A 320 2.48 0.13 -15.73
C ARG A 320 1.06 0.56 -16.11
N PHE A 321 0.34 -0.30 -16.83
CA PHE A 321 -1.07 -0.07 -17.13
C PHE A 321 -1.92 0.10 -15.86
N ALA A 322 -1.72 -0.78 -14.87
CA ALA A 322 -2.40 -0.69 -13.59
C ALA A 322 -2.03 0.58 -12.80
N ALA A 323 -0.74 0.98 -12.79
CA ALA A 323 -0.28 2.23 -12.17
C ALA A 323 -0.95 3.46 -12.78
N HIS A 324 -1.05 3.51 -14.11
CA HIS A 324 -1.64 4.63 -14.84
C HIS A 324 -3.14 4.79 -14.53
N LYS A 325 -3.88 3.67 -14.47
CA LYS A 325 -5.30 3.66 -14.06
C LYS A 325 -5.45 4.22 -12.63
N LEU A 326 -4.65 3.72 -11.68
CA LEU A 326 -4.66 4.20 -10.29
C LEU A 326 -4.36 5.69 -10.17
N PHE A 327 -3.36 6.18 -10.90
CA PHE A 327 -2.98 7.59 -10.87
C PHE A 327 -4.12 8.49 -11.39
N ASN A 328 -4.77 8.12 -12.48
CA ASN A 328 -5.91 8.87 -12.99
C ASN A 328 -7.11 8.87 -12.03
N TYR A 329 -7.38 7.75 -11.36
CA TYR A 329 -8.40 7.71 -10.32
C TYR A 329 -8.03 8.60 -9.12
N LEU A 330 -6.76 8.61 -8.69
CA LEU A 330 -6.30 9.47 -7.61
C LEU A 330 -6.47 10.96 -7.94
N ARG A 331 -6.16 11.37 -9.18
CA ARG A 331 -6.39 12.75 -9.64
C ARG A 331 -7.86 13.14 -9.51
N TYR A 332 -8.73 12.21 -9.89
CA TYR A 332 -10.16 12.37 -9.73
C TYR A 332 -10.61 12.43 -8.26
N GLN A 333 -10.02 11.62 -7.39
CA GLN A 333 -10.38 11.54 -5.97
C GLN A 333 -9.90 12.75 -5.15
N SER A 334 -8.98 13.55 -5.69
CA SER A 334 -8.47 14.75 -5.05
C SER A 334 -9.58 15.74 -4.69
N PRO A 335 -9.49 16.45 -3.54
CA PRO A 335 -10.55 17.36 -3.06
C PRO A 335 -10.80 18.59 -3.95
N THR A 336 -10.10 18.74 -5.08
CA THR A 336 -10.39 19.81 -6.04
C THR A 336 -11.65 19.50 -6.84
N LEU A 337 -12.52 20.50 -7.04
CA LEU A 337 -13.69 20.40 -7.92
C LEU A 337 -13.33 20.17 -9.41
N ASP A 338 -12.06 20.33 -9.77
CA ASP A 338 -11.54 20.11 -11.12
C ASP A 338 -10.90 18.71 -11.24
N SER A 339 -11.54 17.83 -12.02
CA SER A 339 -11.04 16.48 -12.31
C SER A 339 -9.76 16.45 -13.15
N HIS A 340 -9.40 17.56 -13.81
CA HIS A 340 -8.16 17.68 -14.57
C HIS A 340 -7.00 18.18 -13.72
N SER A 341 -7.28 18.59 -12.47
CA SER A 341 -6.27 18.99 -11.51
C SER A 341 -5.20 17.91 -11.35
N TYR A 342 -3.98 18.37 -11.11
CA TYR A 342 -2.85 17.55 -10.71
C TYR A 342 -2.53 17.72 -9.23
N GLN A 343 -3.27 18.59 -8.52
CA GLN A 343 -3.16 18.69 -7.07
C GLN A 343 -3.71 17.39 -6.45
N MET A 344 -2.97 16.82 -5.51
CA MET A 344 -3.35 15.61 -4.76
C MET A 344 -3.45 15.96 -3.27
N ASP A 345 -4.11 15.10 -2.48
CA ASP A 345 -4.08 15.19 -1.01
C ASP A 345 -2.63 15.12 -0.49
N GLU A 346 -2.35 15.81 0.62
CA GLU A 346 -1.00 15.94 1.20
C GLU A 346 -0.38 14.59 1.57
N GLY A 347 -1.21 13.57 1.83
CA GLY A 347 -0.78 12.19 2.08
C GLY A 347 -0.03 11.54 0.92
N SER A 348 -0.35 11.92 -0.32
CA SER A 348 0.12 11.24 -1.54
C SER A 348 1.46 11.77 -2.07
N GLY A 349 1.95 12.90 -1.57
CA GLY A 349 3.02 13.64 -2.24
C GLY A 349 4.34 12.89 -2.40
N TRP A 350 4.74 12.18 -1.35
CA TRP A 350 5.98 11.40 -1.36
C TRP A 350 5.89 10.16 -2.26
N LEU A 351 4.72 9.55 -2.37
CA LEU A 351 4.49 8.37 -3.21
C LEU A 351 4.44 8.73 -4.69
N ILE A 352 3.84 9.88 -5.04
CA ILE A 352 3.88 10.38 -6.42
C ILE A 352 5.30 10.79 -6.81
N ALA A 353 6.09 11.34 -5.88
CA ALA A 353 7.52 11.55 -6.10
C ALA A 353 8.28 10.24 -6.33
N LEU A 354 7.99 9.17 -5.58
CA LEU A 354 8.55 7.84 -5.85
C LEU A 354 8.14 7.29 -7.22
N ALA A 355 6.87 7.45 -7.61
CA ALA A 355 6.40 7.06 -8.93
C ALA A 355 7.19 7.77 -10.04
N TYR A 356 7.44 9.07 -9.92
CA TYR A 356 8.30 9.82 -10.84
C TYR A 356 9.74 9.27 -10.90
N LEU A 357 10.33 8.98 -9.74
CA LEU A 357 11.71 8.48 -9.61
C LEU A 357 11.87 7.06 -10.17
N PHE A 358 10.81 6.25 -10.13
CA PHE A 358 10.83 4.85 -10.54
C PHE A 358 10.31 4.59 -11.95
N ALA A 359 9.47 5.46 -12.49
CA ALA A 359 8.88 5.30 -13.81
C ALA A 359 9.97 5.22 -14.90
N ASP A 360 9.80 4.25 -15.79
CA ASP A 360 10.62 4.05 -16.99
C ASP A 360 9.74 4.25 -18.22
N ASP A 361 9.84 5.44 -18.83
CA ASP A 361 9.01 5.82 -19.96
C ASP A 361 9.17 4.92 -21.19
N SER A 362 10.25 4.13 -21.28
CA SER A 362 10.47 3.15 -22.35
C SER A 362 9.58 1.90 -22.26
N VAL A 363 9.00 1.60 -21.10
CA VAL A 363 8.12 0.44 -20.92
C VAL A 363 6.69 0.78 -21.35
N THR A 364 6.23 0.31 -22.50
CA THR A 364 4.86 0.59 -22.95
C THR A 364 3.83 -0.04 -22.00
N PRO A 365 2.80 0.71 -21.54
CA PRO A 365 1.68 0.13 -20.79
C PRO A 365 0.93 -0.91 -21.61
N VAL A 366 0.68 -2.08 -21.03
CA VAL A 366 -0.02 -3.20 -21.68
C VAL A 366 -1.26 -3.53 -20.88
N LYS A 367 -2.44 -3.53 -21.53
CA LYS A 367 -3.69 -3.94 -20.90
C LYS A 367 -3.59 -5.42 -20.49
N PRO A 368 -3.83 -5.79 -19.21
CA PRO A 368 -3.87 -7.18 -18.78
C PRO A 368 -5.04 -7.94 -19.45
N THR A 369 -5.06 -9.26 -19.29
CA THR A 369 -6.19 -10.07 -19.76
C THR A 369 -7.51 -9.64 -19.07
N ASP A 370 -8.60 -9.70 -19.84
CA ASP A 370 -9.95 -9.35 -19.35
C ASP A 370 -10.56 -10.48 -18.48
N GLN A 371 -9.84 -11.58 -18.24
CA GLN A 371 -10.37 -12.75 -17.57
C GLN A 371 -10.48 -12.54 -16.05
N SER A 372 -11.53 -13.14 -15.48
CA SER A 372 -11.62 -13.35 -14.04
C SER A 372 -10.60 -14.42 -13.62
N LEU A 373 -9.99 -14.24 -12.45
CA LEU A 373 -8.93 -15.12 -11.96
C LEU A 373 -9.02 -15.26 -10.44
N TRP A 374 -8.24 -16.19 -9.89
CA TRP A 374 -8.04 -16.27 -8.45
C TRP A 374 -6.55 -16.26 -8.11
N THR A 375 -6.22 -15.67 -6.98
CA THR A 375 -4.83 -15.55 -6.49
C THR A 375 -4.54 -16.61 -5.44
N LYS A 376 -3.25 -16.84 -5.20
CA LYS A 376 -2.76 -17.67 -4.10
C LYS A 376 -1.92 -16.85 -3.15
N ARG A 377 -1.96 -17.24 -1.89
CA ARG A 377 -1.18 -16.70 -0.78
C ARG A 377 -0.57 -17.84 0.00
N THR A 378 0.59 -17.60 0.58
CA THR A 378 1.16 -18.50 1.58
C THR A 378 0.38 -18.36 2.89
N GLU A 379 -0.08 -19.49 3.42
CA GLU A 379 -0.86 -19.56 4.66
C GLU A 379 -0.08 -18.93 5.83
N ALA A 380 -0.72 -17.95 6.47
CA ALA A 380 -0.22 -17.31 7.68
C ALA A 380 -1.02 -17.80 8.89
N ILE A 381 -0.36 -18.22 9.96
CA ILE A 381 -1.01 -18.66 11.21
C ILE A 381 -0.57 -17.80 12.40
N ARG A 382 -1.46 -17.68 13.39
CA ARG A 382 -1.14 -17.02 14.66
C ARG A 382 -0.38 -17.98 15.56
N ILE A 383 0.65 -17.46 16.22
CA ILE A 383 1.46 -18.20 17.19
C ILE A 383 1.68 -17.39 18.46
N PRO A 384 1.94 -18.03 19.62
CA PRO A 384 2.41 -17.31 20.81
C PRO A 384 3.61 -16.42 20.51
N HIS A 385 3.52 -15.17 20.94
CA HIS A 385 4.45 -14.12 20.55
C HIS A 385 5.85 -14.26 21.15
N THR A 386 5.91 -14.68 22.42
CA THR A 386 7.11 -14.68 23.25
C THR A 386 7.77 -16.05 23.41
N ASP A 387 7.19 -17.09 22.80
CA ASP A 387 7.69 -18.47 22.93
C ASP A 387 8.95 -18.70 22.07
N LYS A 388 10.13 -18.64 22.72
CA LYS A 388 11.42 -18.87 22.07
C LYS A 388 11.60 -20.29 21.53
N THR A 389 11.06 -21.29 22.23
CA THR A 389 11.14 -22.68 21.79
C THR A 389 10.38 -22.87 20.49
N LEU A 390 9.22 -22.21 20.38
CA LEU A 390 8.46 -22.19 19.14
C LEU A 390 9.18 -21.41 18.02
N THR A 391 9.78 -20.26 18.32
CA THR A 391 10.58 -19.51 17.36
C THR A 391 11.74 -20.34 16.81
N GLU A 392 12.47 -21.05 17.68
CA GLU A 392 13.57 -21.93 17.27
C GLU A 392 13.07 -23.04 16.34
N ARG A 393 11.96 -23.69 16.71
CA ARG A 393 11.38 -24.77 15.89
C ARG A 393 10.89 -24.28 14.52
N LEU A 394 10.33 -23.07 14.44
CA LEU A 394 9.67 -22.57 13.23
C LEU A 394 10.59 -21.78 12.29
N LEU A 395 11.49 -20.97 12.85
CA LEU A 395 12.37 -20.08 12.09
C LEU A 395 13.85 -20.45 12.23
N GLY A 396 14.24 -21.08 13.34
CA GLY A 396 15.63 -21.33 13.73
C GLY A 396 16.35 -20.05 14.17
N ASN A 397 17.43 -20.23 14.93
CA ASN A 397 18.23 -19.13 15.50
C ASN A 397 17.36 -18.17 16.32
N ALA A 398 16.61 -18.72 17.29
CA ALA A 398 15.93 -17.94 18.29
C ALA A 398 16.95 -17.20 19.16
N ASP A 399 16.72 -15.91 19.37
CA ASP A 399 17.57 -15.12 20.24
C ASP A 399 17.38 -15.55 21.69
N ALA A 400 18.49 -15.83 22.39
CA ALA A 400 18.48 -16.25 23.78
C ALA A 400 18.08 -15.10 24.74
N ARG A 401 18.22 -13.84 24.33
CA ARG A 401 17.80 -12.68 25.12
C ARG A 401 16.28 -12.64 25.18
N GLU A 402 15.75 -12.43 26.38
CA GLU A 402 14.31 -12.58 26.69
C GLU A 402 13.41 -11.81 25.71
N ASN A 403 13.71 -10.53 25.46
CA ASN A 403 12.86 -9.65 24.65
C ASN A 403 13.25 -9.54 23.16
N PHE A 404 14.26 -10.29 22.68
CA PHE A 404 14.80 -10.12 21.32
C PHE A 404 14.31 -11.17 20.31
N GLY A 405 14.17 -10.82 19.04
CA GLY A 405 13.94 -11.82 18.00
C GLY A 405 12.56 -12.50 18.06
N HIS A 406 11.58 -11.89 18.72
CA HIS A 406 10.21 -12.37 18.72
C HIS A 406 9.56 -12.26 17.33
N ILE A 407 8.57 -13.11 17.06
CA ILE A 407 7.92 -13.13 15.75
C ILE A 407 6.96 -11.96 15.63
N CYS A 408 7.24 -11.08 14.66
CA CYS A 408 6.53 -9.84 14.45
C CYS A 408 5.04 -10.09 14.20
N CYS A 409 4.18 -9.34 14.91
CA CYS A 409 2.72 -9.49 14.85
C CYS A 409 2.22 -10.92 15.11
N SER A 410 3.02 -11.78 15.73
CA SER A 410 2.65 -13.17 16.03
C SER A 410 2.23 -13.97 14.80
N TRP A 411 2.75 -13.63 13.62
CA TRP A 411 2.43 -14.27 12.35
C TRP A 411 3.58 -15.16 11.88
N TYR A 412 3.28 -16.43 11.66
CA TYR A 412 4.18 -17.37 11.01
C TYR A 412 3.61 -17.82 9.67
N MET A 413 4.47 -17.83 8.64
CA MET A 413 4.13 -18.29 7.29
C MET A 413 4.48 -19.77 7.18
N THR A 414 3.49 -20.65 6.95
CA THR A 414 3.69 -22.11 7.00
C THR A 414 4.35 -22.69 5.74
N GLY A 415 4.46 -21.88 4.67
CA GLY A 415 4.92 -22.32 3.35
C GLY A 415 3.84 -22.99 2.50
N LYS A 416 2.71 -23.39 3.11
CA LYS A 416 1.57 -23.97 2.39
C LYS A 416 0.86 -22.88 1.57
N GLN A 417 0.52 -23.18 0.32
CA GLN A 417 -0.26 -22.27 -0.52
C GLN A 417 -1.76 -22.44 -0.29
N TRP A 418 -2.51 -21.34 -0.28
CA TRP A 418 -3.95 -21.30 -0.09
C TRP A 418 -4.60 -20.34 -1.11
N PRO A 419 -5.84 -20.59 -1.58
CA PRO A 419 -6.61 -19.63 -2.37
C PRO A 419 -6.82 -18.32 -1.60
N ASP A 420 -6.46 -17.18 -2.19
CA ASP A 420 -6.43 -15.87 -1.54
C ASP A 420 -7.66 -15.03 -1.89
N LYS A 421 -7.78 -14.64 -3.16
CA LYS A 421 -8.90 -13.83 -3.66
C LYS A 421 -9.46 -14.44 -4.95
N LEU A 422 -10.76 -14.25 -5.18
CA LEU A 422 -11.38 -14.36 -6.49
C LEU A 422 -11.62 -12.94 -7.03
N ILE A 423 -11.02 -12.65 -8.18
CA ILE A 423 -11.13 -11.39 -8.90
C ILE A 423 -12.06 -11.61 -10.08
N LEU A 424 -13.24 -11.00 -10.00
CA LEU A 424 -14.22 -11.00 -11.08
C LEU A 424 -14.11 -9.68 -11.83
N ARG A 425 -13.95 -9.75 -13.14
CA ARG A 425 -13.95 -8.58 -14.02
C ARG A 425 -14.65 -8.88 -15.34
N SER A 426 -15.41 -7.91 -15.85
CA SER A 426 -16.00 -7.98 -17.20
C SER A 426 -15.08 -7.42 -18.30
N GLY A 427 -14.01 -6.72 -17.91
CA GLY A 427 -13.06 -6.08 -18.81
C GLY A 427 -12.20 -5.04 -18.08
N TRP A 428 -11.57 -4.14 -18.85
CA TRP A 428 -10.71 -3.05 -18.37
C TRP A 428 -11.14 -1.65 -18.87
N ASN A 429 -12.30 -1.57 -19.53
CA ASN A 429 -12.87 -0.30 -19.98
C ASN A 429 -13.52 0.44 -18.81
N ALA A 430 -13.68 1.76 -18.97
CA ALA A 430 -14.44 2.57 -18.04
C ALA A 430 -15.84 1.97 -17.84
N GLY A 431 -16.24 1.74 -16.59
CA GLY A 431 -17.55 1.19 -16.26
C GLY A 431 -17.70 -0.32 -16.39
N ASP A 432 -16.63 -1.05 -16.68
CA ASP A 432 -16.64 -2.51 -16.55
C ASP A 432 -16.86 -2.92 -15.08
N LEU A 433 -17.60 -4.02 -14.88
CA LEU A 433 -17.90 -4.53 -13.56
C LEU A 433 -16.64 -5.16 -12.96
N PHE A 434 -16.39 -4.88 -11.68
CA PHE A 434 -15.31 -5.51 -10.92
C PHE A 434 -15.75 -5.90 -9.53
N ALA A 435 -15.42 -7.14 -9.15
CA ALA A 435 -15.64 -7.67 -7.81
C ALA A 435 -14.36 -8.27 -7.25
N LEU A 436 -14.06 -7.96 -6.00
CA LEU A 436 -13.02 -8.61 -5.22
C LEU A 436 -13.69 -9.46 -4.14
N VAL A 437 -13.48 -10.77 -4.19
CA VAL A 437 -14.05 -11.73 -3.24
C VAL A 437 -12.92 -12.39 -2.45
N GLU A 438 -13.03 -12.37 -1.14
CA GLU A 438 -12.06 -12.97 -0.22
C GLU A 438 -12.30 -14.48 -0.10
N LEU A 439 -11.24 -15.27 -0.32
CA LEU A 439 -11.24 -16.73 -0.16
C LEU A 439 -10.39 -17.17 1.04
N HIS A 440 -9.53 -16.29 1.57
CA HIS A 440 -8.69 -16.53 2.74
C HIS A 440 -9.02 -15.53 3.86
N PRO A 441 -9.07 -15.94 5.15
CA PRO A 441 -9.37 -15.00 6.23
C PRO A 441 -8.48 -13.75 6.22
N THR A 442 -9.04 -12.58 6.53
CA THR A 442 -8.29 -11.31 6.65
C THR A 442 -7.31 -11.35 7.81
N SER A 443 -6.26 -10.51 7.76
CA SER A 443 -5.19 -10.53 8.77
C SER A 443 -5.64 -10.08 10.16
N PHE A 444 -6.54 -9.10 10.31
CA PHE A 444 -6.89 -8.63 11.66
C PHE A 444 -8.24 -7.89 11.76
N PRO A 445 -9.25 -8.48 12.42
CA PRO A 445 -9.35 -9.88 12.84
C PRO A 445 -9.50 -10.81 11.63
N ALA A 446 -9.44 -12.11 11.87
CA ALA A 446 -9.77 -13.12 10.89
C ALA A 446 -11.28 -13.09 10.62
N ASN A 447 -11.70 -12.31 9.63
CA ASN A 447 -13.07 -12.33 9.16
C ASN A 447 -13.24 -13.48 8.17
N PRO A 448 -14.39 -14.17 8.20
CA PRO A 448 -14.72 -15.12 7.14
C PRO A 448 -14.81 -14.39 5.80
N GLY A 449 -14.55 -15.12 4.72
CA GLY A 449 -14.55 -14.58 3.36
C GLY A 449 -15.89 -13.96 2.95
N GLY A 450 -15.85 -13.09 1.94
CA GLY A 450 -17.01 -12.34 1.44
C GLY A 450 -16.67 -11.45 0.26
N ILE A 451 -17.63 -10.66 -0.21
CA ILE A 451 -17.40 -9.64 -1.25
C ILE A 451 -16.73 -8.43 -0.59
N MET A 452 -15.42 -8.28 -0.79
CA MET A 452 -14.64 -7.16 -0.25
C MET A 452 -15.05 -5.84 -0.89
N GLY A 453 -15.37 -5.89 -2.18
CA GLY A 453 -16.05 -4.80 -2.86
C GLY A 453 -16.52 -5.19 -4.25
N LEU A 454 -17.62 -4.58 -4.67
CA LEU A 454 -18.20 -4.68 -6.00
C LEU A 454 -18.40 -3.26 -6.51
N ASN A 455 -17.84 -2.94 -7.66
CA ASN A 455 -17.88 -1.59 -8.20
C ASN A 455 -18.08 -1.60 -9.71
N ARG A 456 -18.62 -0.47 -10.16
CA ARG A 456 -18.82 -0.15 -11.57
C ARG A 456 -18.86 1.36 -11.70
N TRP A 457 -18.30 1.89 -12.79
CA TRP A 457 -18.22 3.33 -13.02
C TRP A 457 -17.55 4.03 -11.83
N ALA A 458 -16.45 3.47 -11.32
CA ALA A 458 -15.71 4.04 -10.21
C ALA A 458 -16.46 4.17 -8.88
N ALA A 459 -17.69 3.66 -8.80
CA ALA A 459 -18.52 3.76 -7.63
C ALA A 459 -18.75 2.37 -7.03
N PRO A 460 -18.62 2.22 -5.71
CA PRO A 460 -18.93 0.97 -5.04
C PRO A 460 -20.45 0.75 -4.98
N PHE A 461 -20.89 -0.43 -5.41
CA PHE A 461 -22.21 -0.97 -5.05
C PHE A 461 -22.19 -1.55 -3.64
N THR A 462 -21.07 -2.19 -3.27
CA THR A 462 -20.78 -2.59 -1.90
C THR A 462 -19.28 -2.60 -1.64
N GLN A 463 -18.90 -2.47 -0.37
CA GLN A 463 -17.54 -2.63 0.14
C GLN A 463 -17.56 -3.03 1.62
N ILE A 464 -16.44 -3.54 2.12
CA ILE A 464 -16.22 -3.63 3.57
C ILE A 464 -15.80 -2.27 4.13
N VAL A 465 -16.45 -1.86 5.22
CA VAL A 465 -16.25 -0.56 5.87
C VAL A 465 -15.37 -0.67 7.12
N THR A 466 -15.32 -1.86 7.73
CA THR A 466 -14.59 -2.08 8.98
C THR A 466 -13.09 -2.26 8.73
N SER A 467 -12.28 -1.33 9.23
CA SER A 467 -10.80 -1.40 9.16
C SER A 467 -10.21 -2.31 10.25
N LYS A 468 -10.74 -2.26 11.48
CA LYS A 468 -10.33 -3.14 12.59
C LYS A 468 -11.58 -3.63 13.32
N GLY A 469 -11.84 -4.93 13.29
CA GLY A 469 -12.98 -5.53 13.97
C GLY A 469 -13.66 -6.63 13.17
N ALA A 470 -14.51 -7.42 13.84
CA ALA A 470 -15.26 -8.47 13.18
C ALA A 470 -16.29 -7.81 12.24
N SER A 471 -16.28 -8.14 10.95
CA SER A 471 -17.27 -7.64 10.00
C SER A 471 -18.17 -8.76 9.51
N VAL A 472 -19.49 -8.51 9.57
CA VAL A 472 -20.54 -9.36 8.98
C VAL A 472 -20.95 -8.91 7.58
N GLU A 473 -20.40 -7.81 7.11
CA GLU A 473 -20.72 -7.20 5.82
C GLU A 473 -20.34 -8.15 4.68
N ASN A 474 -21.22 -8.24 3.67
CA ASN A 474 -20.92 -8.91 2.41
C ASN A 474 -20.47 -10.37 2.51
N ARG A 475 -20.77 -11.06 3.63
CA ARG A 475 -20.46 -12.48 3.80
C ARG A 475 -21.24 -13.31 2.80
N LEU A 476 -20.56 -14.30 2.23
CA LEU A 476 -21.16 -15.24 1.29
C LEU A 476 -21.19 -16.62 1.92
N MET A 477 -22.33 -17.30 1.79
CA MET A 477 -22.41 -18.74 1.98
C MET A 477 -22.34 -19.38 0.60
N ILE A 478 -21.28 -20.15 0.34
CA ILE A 478 -21.17 -20.95 -0.88
C ILE A 478 -21.60 -22.37 -0.53
N GLU A 479 -22.78 -22.75 -1.01
CA GLU A 479 -23.32 -24.09 -0.82
C GLU A 479 -23.11 -24.93 -2.07
N ASP A 480 -22.47 -26.08 -1.87
CA ASP A 480 -22.47 -27.13 -2.87
C ASP A 480 -23.78 -27.93 -2.76
N VAL A 481 -24.77 -27.49 -3.52
CA VAL A 481 -26.14 -28.03 -3.53
C VAL A 481 -26.16 -29.52 -3.88
N ASN A 482 -25.24 -29.97 -4.74
CA ASN A 482 -25.18 -31.34 -5.21
C ASN A 482 -24.25 -32.24 -4.36
N GLN A 483 -23.59 -31.69 -3.34
CA GLN A 483 -22.65 -32.39 -2.45
C GLN A 483 -21.50 -33.11 -3.19
N GLN A 484 -21.08 -32.57 -4.35
CA GLN A 484 -20.02 -33.13 -5.19
C GLN A 484 -18.62 -32.57 -4.86
N ALA A 485 -18.55 -31.39 -4.25
CA ALA A 485 -17.32 -30.71 -3.88
C ALA A 485 -16.79 -31.23 -2.55
N LYS A 486 -15.49 -31.57 -2.54
CA LYS A 486 -14.78 -31.86 -1.29
C LYS A 486 -14.59 -30.57 -0.51
N ARG A 487 -15.28 -30.43 0.62
CA ARG A 487 -15.11 -29.29 1.52
C ARG A 487 -13.71 -29.28 2.12
N GLN A 488 -13.05 -28.13 2.04
CA GLN A 488 -11.77 -27.88 2.69
C GLN A 488 -11.98 -26.87 3.82
N LEU A 489 -11.81 -27.32 5.06
CA LEU A 489 -11.89 -26.45 6.22
C LEU A 489 -10.53 -25.76 6.43
N HIS A 490 -10.57 -24.48 6.83
CA HIS A 490 -9.37 -23.80 7.26
C HIS A 490 -8.82 -24.48 8.53
N PRO A 491 -7.51 -24.80 8.60
CA PRO A 491 -6.96 -25.60 9.71
C PRO A 491 -6.93 -24.84 11.04
N ASP A 492 -6.86 -23.51 11.00
CA ASP A 492 -6.98 -22.66 12.18
C ASP A 492 -8.45 -22.56 12.62
N LYS A 493 -8.77 -23.19 13.77
CA LYS A 493 -10.10 -23.17 14.39
C LYS A 493 -10.54 -21.77 14.84
N LEU A 494 -9.62 -20.82 14.96
CA LEU A 494 -9.94 -19.43 15.31
C LEU A 494 -10.36 -18.59 14.09
N ARG A 495 -10.32 -19.16 12.88
CA ARG A 495 -10.53 -18.44 11.61
C ARG A 495 -11.85 -18.74 10.90
N ILE A 496 -12.76 -19.53 11.49
CA ILE A 496 -14.10 -19.81 10.96
C ILE A 496 -15.10 -19.85 12.12
#